data_AF-A0A1S8B573-F1
#
_entry.id   AF-A0A1S8B573-F1
#
_cell.length_a   1.000
_cell.length_b   1.000
_cell.length_c   1.000
_cell.angle_alpha   90.00
_cell.angle_beta   90.00
_cell.angle_gamma   90.00
#
_symmetry.space_group_name_H-M   'P 1'
#
loop_
_entity.id
_entity.type
_entity.pdbx_description
1 polymer ?
#
loop_
_entity_poly.entity_id
_entity_poly.type
_entity_poly.pdbx_seq_one_letter_code
_entity_poly.pdbx_strand_id
1 'polypeptide(L)'
;MASSSSASSHLLVDAKPFPFSFPFRHTALLVVDMQREFLVDGGFSHSVGANLSAVQACVRPTMRLLDACREARLPVFHTRVGFEPDLSDCPSIALASHAPVHGNAGPTVGDRGAMGRYLIRGEYGHDIIDELRALPGEVVIDKPGKGAFWNTELLHKLKARAITHLLVAGVSTECCLSSTIREASDRGLECCENPSVCWMGRRRANEA
;
A
#
# COMPACT_ATOMS: atom_id res chain seq x y z
N MET A 1 -42.03 19.04 15.60
CA MET A 1 -40.69 18.64 16.08
C MET A 1 -40.44 17.22 15.61
N ALA A 2 -39.73 17.04 14.50
CA ALA A 2 -39.36 15.72 14.02
C ALA A 2 -38.02 15.35 14.69
N SER A 3 -38.03 14.33 15.55
CA SER A 3 -36.81 13.76 16.09
C SER A 3 -36.10 13.00 14.97
N SER A 4 -35.04 13.59 14.42
CA SER A 4 -34.12 12.85 13.55
C SER A 4 -33.35 11.86 14.41
N SER A 5 -33.70 10.58 14.30
CA SER A 5 -32.88 9.48 14.79
C SER A 5 -31.49 9.58 14.16
N SER A 6 -30.48 9.88 14.98
CA SER A 6 -29.06 9.85 14.59
C SER A 6 -28.68 8.41 14.29
N ALA A 7 -28.82 7.99 13.03
CA ALA A 7 -28.22 6.75 12.55
C ALA A 7 -26.74 6.74 12.93
N SER A 8 -26.29 5.64 13.57
CA SER A 8 -24.93 5.52 14.11
C SER A 8 -23.88 6.01 13.12
N SER A 9 -23.15 7.06 13.49
CA SER A 9 -22.04 7.62 12.69
C SER A 9 -20.83 6.68 12.62
N HIS A 10 -20.85 5.61 13.42
CA HIS A 10 -19.82 4.59 13.51
C HIS A 10 -20.28 3.27 12.90
N LEU A 11 -19.38 2.65 12.15
CA LEU A 11 -19.48 1.27 11.70
C LEU A 11 -18.64 0.38 12.60
N LEU A 12 -19.07 -0.86 12.78
CA LEU A 12 -18.38 -1.88 13.55
C LEU A 12 -18.06 -3.05 12.63
N VAL A 13 -16.81 -3.49 12.63
CA VAL A 13 -16.38 -4.72 11.95
C VAL A 13 -15.80 -5.68 12.97
N ASP A 14 -16.10 -6.97 12.81
CA ASP A 14 -15.47 -8.01 13.60
C ASP A 14 -13.98 -8.08 13.26
N ALA A 15 -13.13 -7.94 14.26
CA ALA A 15 -11.69 -7.78 14.11
C ALA A 15 -10.96 -8.32 15.34
N LYS A 16 -9.66 -8.51 15.19
CA LYS A 16 -8.75 -8.87 16.29
C LYS A 16 -7.87 -7.66 16.64
N PRO A 17 -7.49 -7.50 17.92
CA PRO A 17 -7.86 -8.35 19.07
C PRO A 17 -9.27 -8.10 19.62
N PHE A 18 -9.96 -7.07 19.13
CA PHE A 18 -11.34 -6.73 19.47
C PHE A 18 -12.04 -6.12 18.24
N PRO A 19 -13.40 -6.06 18.24
CA PRO A 19 -14.15 -5.43 17.16
C PRO A 19 -13.67 -4.00 16.89
N PHE A 20 -13.45 -3.67 15.62
CA PHE A 20 -12.96 -2.36 15.21
C PHE A 20 -14.14 -1.45 14.88
N SER A 21 -14.31 -0.40 15.68
CA SER A 21 -15.34 0.63 15.48
C SER A 21 -14.71 1.85 14.84
N PHE A 22 -15.30 2.40 13.77
CA PHE A 22 -14.76 3.58 13.12
C PHE A 22 -15.85 4.57 12.67
N PRO A 23 -15.60 5.89 12.81
CA PRO A 23 -16.48 6.94 12.33
C PRO A 23 -16.43 7.07 10.81
N PHE A 24 -17.53 6.80 10.13
CA PHE A 24 -17.57 6.75 8.66
C PHE A 24 -17.00 8.01 7.97
N ARG A 25 -17.26 9.21 8.52
CA ARG A 25 -16.82 10.50 7.95
C ARG A 25 -15.34 10.81 8.16
N HIS A 26 -14.66 10.09 9.05
CA HIS A 26 -13.25 10.31 9.41
C HIS A 26 -12.39 9.09 9.10
N THR A 27 -12.86 8.21 8.21
CA THR A 27 -12.16 7.01 7.76
C THR A 27 -11.75 7.13 6.31
N ALA A 28 -10.54 6.67 5.98
CA ALA A 28 -10.07 6.55 4.61
C ALA A 28 -9.60 5.11 4.31
N LEU A 29 -9.64 4.72 3.04
CA LEU A 29 -8.94 3.54 2.54
C LEU A 29 -7.52 3.94 2.12
N LEU A 30 -6.53 3.16 2.55
CA LEU A 30 -5.14 3.25 2.11
C LEU A 30 -4.73 1.95 1.41
N VAL A 31 -4.50 2.02 0.10
CA VAL A 31 -4.02 0.92 -0.74
C VAL A 31 -2.51 1.06 -0.95
N VAL A 32 -1.75 0.12 -0.41
CA VAL A 32 -0.29 0.19 -0.34
C VAL A 32 0.35 -0.59 -1.48
N ASP A 33 1.04 0.12 -2.36
CA ASP A 33 2.04 -0.40 -3.30
C ASP A 33 1.53 -1.52 -4.23
N MET A 34 0.29 -1.42 -4.72
CA MET A 34 -0.27 -2.37 -5.69
C MET A 34 0.25 -2.12 -7.12
N GLN A 35 1.59 -2.08 -7.27
CA GLN A 35 2.32 -1.70 -8.47
C GLN A 35 2.64 -2.90 -9.38
N ARG A 36 2.79 -2.65 -10.69
CA ARG A 36 3.20 -3.69 -11.66
C ARG A 36 4.55 -4.30 -11.31
N GLU A 37 5.48 -3.50 -10.75
CA GLU A 37 6.78 -4.00 -10.25
C GLU A 37 6.67 -5.20 -9.31
N PHE A 38 5.57 -5.30 -8.56
CA PHE A 38 5.40 -6.33 -7.53
C PHE A 38 4.43 -7.44 -7.94
N LEU A 39 3.50 -7.14 -8.85
CA LEU A 39 2.34 -7.96 -9.12
C LEU A 39 2.31 -8.56 -10.53
N VAL A 40 3.18 -8.12 -11.43
CA VAL A 40 3.15 -8.53 -12.85
C VAL A 40 4.45 -9.24 -13.25
N ASP A 41 4.32 -10.15 -14.21
CA ASP A 41 5.46 -10.81 -14.84
C ASP A 41 6.43 -9.78 -15.44
N GLY A 42 7.73 -10.02 -15.23
CA GLY A 42 8.80 -9.11 -15.65
C GLY A 42 8.97 -7.84 -14.80
N GLY A 43 8.20 -7.71 -13.70
CA GLY A 43 8.42 -6.68 -12.68
C GLY A 43 9.56 -7.04 -11.72
N PHE A 44 10.03 -6.03 -10.98
CA PHE A 44 11.14 -6.16 -10.03
C PHE A 44 11.05 -7.38 -9.10
N SER A 45 9.88 -7.63 -8.49
CA SER A 45 9.67 -8.79 -7.62
C SER A 45 9.87 -10.12 -8.33
N HIS A 46 9.43 -10.24 -9.58
CA HIS A 46 9.65 -11.46 -10.36
C HIS A 46 11.14 -11.66 -10.64
N SER A 47 11.84 -10.59 -11.01
CA SER A 47 13.27 -10.63 -11.33
C SER A 47 14.16 -11.01 -10.15
N VAL A 48 13.69 -10.87 -8.92
CA VAL A 48 14.38 -11.32 -7.70
C VAL A 48 13.82 -12.64 -7.13
N GLY A 49 12.98 -13.35 -7.89
CA GLY A 49 12.51 -14.71 -7.57
C GLY A 49 11.28 -14.79 -6.67
N ALA A 50 10.47 -13.74 -6.57
CA ALA A 50 9.23 -13.79 -5.79
C ALA A 50 8.17 -14.71 -6.42
N ASN A 51 7.34 -15.33 -5.58
CA ASN A 51 6.20 -16.11 -6.04
C ASN A 51 5.03 -15.20 -6.42
N LEU A 52 4.94 -14.83 -7.71
CA LEU A 52 3.90 -13.94 -8.23
C LEU A 52 2.48 -14.43 -7.95
N SER A 53 2.20 -15.72 -8.13
CA SER A 53 0.85 -16.28 -7.90
C SER A 53 0.37 -16.04 -6.46
N ALA A 54 1.31 -16.08 -5.51
CA ALA A 54 1.01 -15.81 -4.12
C ALA A 54 0.68 -14.32 -3.91
N VAL A 55 1.49 -13.39 -4.47
CA VAL A 55 1.23 -11.94 -4.36
C VAL A 55 -0.10 -11.56 -5.02
N GLN A 56 -0.38 -12.11 -6.20
CA GLN A 56 -1.60 -11.81 -6.97
C GLN A 56 -2.89 -12.28 -6.29
N ALA A 57 -2.81 -13.21 -5.33
CA ALA A 57 -3.98 -13.69 -4.59
C ALA A 57 -4.71 -12.57 -3.82
N CYS A 58 -4.02 -11.49 -3.43
CA CYS A 58 -4.62 -10.36 -2.74
C CYS A 58 -5.32 -9.34 -3.68
N VAL A 59 -5.13 -9.43 -5.01
CA VAL A 59 -5.66 -8.43 -5.97
C VAL A 59 -7.18 -8.40 -5.94
N ARG A 60 -7.84 -9.54 -6.17
CA ARG A 60 -9.31 -9.60 -6.23
C ARG A 60 -10.00 -9.20 -4.91
N PRO A 61 -9.53 -9.65 -3.72
CA PRO A 61 -10.02 -9.12 -2.44
C PRO A 61 -9.84 -7.61 -2.30
N THR A 62 -8.69 -7.07 -2.70
CA THR A 62 -8.41 -5.63 -2.66
C THR A 62 -9.35 -4.85 -3.57
N MET A 63 -9.65 -5.36 -4.78
CA MET A 63 -10.62 -4.73 -5.69
C MET A 63 -12.00 -4.61 -5.03
N ARG A 64 -12.49 -5.68 -4.39
CA ARG A 64 -13.79 -5.68 -3.71
C ARG A 64 -13.86 -4.65 -2.58
N LEU A 65 -12.77 -4.51 -1.80
CA LEU A 65 -12.70 -3.50 -0.75
C LEU A 65 -12.67 -2.09 -1.34
N LEU A 66 -11.87 -1.87 -2.38
CA LEU A 66 -11.76 -0.61 -3.07
C LEU A 66 -13.11 -0.16 -3.66
N ASP A 67 -13.83 -1.06 -4.33
CA ASP A 67 -15.15 -0.78 -4.91
C ASP A 67 -16.17 -0.45 -3.80
N ALA A 68 -16.19 -1.21 -2.71
CA ALA A 68 -17.07 -0.92 -1.57
C ALA A 68 -16.77 0.45 -0.94
N CYS A 69 -15.50 0.83 -0.78
CA CYS A 69 -15.10 2.14 -0.29
C CYS A 69 -15.50 3.27 -1.25
N ARG A 70 -15.41 3.04 -2.57
CA ARG A 70 -15.84 3.98 -3.61
C ARG A 70 -17.35 4.18 -3.62
N GLU A 71 -18.12 3.10 -3.55
CA GLU A 71 -19.59 3.15 -3.43
C GLU A 71 -20.02 3.93 -2.17
N ALA A 72 -19.30 3.70 -1.08
CA ALA A 72 -19.47 4.42 0.19
C ALA A 72 -18.93 5.86 0.16
N ARG A 73 -18.23 6.28 -0.89
CA ARG A 73 -17.58 7.60 -1.03
C ARG A 73 -16.57 7.90 0.10
N LEU A 74 -15.91 6.87 0.60
CA LEU A 74 -14.78 7.05 1.50
C LEU A 74 -13.59 7.63 0.73
N PRO A 75 -12.80 8.54 1.33
CA PRO A 75 -11.54 8.97 0.74
C PRO A 75 -10.61 7.79 0.49
N VAL A 76 -10.06 7.70 -0.72
CA VAL A 76 -9.12 6.66 -1.12
C VAL A 76 -7.74 7.27 -1.36
N PHE A 77 -6.74 6.64 -0.76
CA PHE A 77 -5.33 6.93 -0.90
C PHE A 77 -4.62 5.70 -1.44
N HIS A 78 -3.74 5.90 -2.41
CA HIS A 78 -2.85 4.89 -2.95
C HIS A 78 -1.41 5.28 -2.68
N THR A 79 -0.53 4.32 -2.43
CA THR A 79 0.91 4.56 -2.41
C THR A 79 1.61 3.80 -3.52
N ARG A 80 2.73 4.37 -3.97
CA ARG A 80 3.68 3.72 -4.86
C ARG A 80 5.08 3.96 -4.30
N VAL A 81 5.84 2.89 -4.09
CA VAL A 81 7.26 3.03 -3.78
C VAL A 81 8.04 3.22 -5.07
N GLY A 82 8.86 4.27 -5.09
CA GLY A 82 9.75 4.56 -6.19
C GLY A 82 10.49 5.87 -6.00
N PHE A 83 11.49 6.07 -6.85
CA PHE A 83 12.50 7.11 -6.73
C PHE A 83 12.45 8.06 -7.93
N GLU A 84 12.97 9.27 -7.74
CA GLU A 84 13.17 10.22 -8.83
C GLU A 84 14.05 9.61 -9.94
N PRO A 85 13.86 10.00 -11.21
CA PRO A 85 14.65 9.49 -12.33
C PRO A 85 16.16 9.64 -12.15
N ASP A 86 16.61 10.69 -11.46
CA ASP A 86 18.00 10.97 -11.15
C ASP A 86 18.50 10.30 -9.85
N LEU A 87 17.64 9.52 -9.19
CA LEU A 87 17.90 8.82 -7.92
C LEU A 87 18.24 9.76 -6.74
N SER A 88 17.94 11.06 -6.84
CA SER A 88 18.27 12.05 -5.81
C SER A 88 17.61 11.78 -4.45
N ASP A 89 16.47 11.09 -4.43
CA ASP A 89 15.77 10.68 -3.22
C ASP A 89 15.92 9.18 -2.89
N CYS A 90 16.78 8.46 -3.61
CA CYS A 90 17.07 7.05 -3.37
C CYS A 90 18.16 6.90 -2.30
N PRO A 91 17.85 6.35 -1.11
CA PRO A 91 18.87 6.17 -0.09
C PRO A 91 19.88 5.10 -0.53
N SER A 92 21.15 5.31 -0.18
CA SER A 92 22.25 4.40 -0.57
C SER A 92 22.00 2.94 -0.15
N ILE A 93 21.29 2.71 0.96
CA ILE A 93 20.90 1.37 1.39
C ILE A 93 19.92 0.69 0.42
N ALA A 94 19.02 1.43 -0.24
CA ALA A 94 18.10 0.85 -1.23
C ALA A 94 18.87 0.42 -2.49
N LEU A 95 19.88 1.18 -2.90
CA LEU A 95 20.81 0.78 -3.97
C LEU A 95 21.64 -0.44 -3.55
N ALA A 96 22.22 -0.42 -2.34
CA ALA A 96 23.10 -1.47 -1.85
C ALA A 96 22.38 -2.79 -1.54
N SER A 97 21.12 -2.75 -1.09
CA SER A 97 20.34 -3.95 -0.73
C SER A 97 20.06 -4.87 -1.92
N HIS A 98 20.24 -4.35 -3.14
CA HIS A 98 20.04 -5.07 -4.39
C HIS A 98 21.32 -5.10 -5.25
N ALA A 99 22.39 -4.46 -4.80
CA ALA A 99 23.69 -4.51 -5.46
C ALA A 99 24.25 -5.94 -5.39
N PRO A 100 25.07 -6.38 -6.36
CA PRO A 100 25.63 -7.74 -6.45
C PRO A 100 26.55 -8.19 -5.29
N VAL A 101 26.62 -7.45 -4.19
CA VAL A 101 27.35 -7.86 -2.99
C VAL A 101 26.51 -8.94 -2.31
N HIS A 102 27.13 -10.08 -1.97
CA HIS A 102 26.51 -11.34 -1.50
C HIS A 102 26.11 -12.36 -2.60
N GLY A 103 26.60 -12.24 -3.83
CA GLY A 103 26.50 -13.31 -4.83
C GLY A 103 25.11 -13.51 -5.44
N ASN A 104 24.19 -12.58 -5.21
CA ASN A 104 22.86 -12.58 -5.80
C ASN A 104 22.89 -11.73 -7.08
N ALA A 105 22.72 -12.34 -8.25
CA ALA A 105 22.79 -11.69 -9.56
C ALA A 105 21.49 -10.96 -9.95
N GLY A 106 20.78 -10.39 -8.98
CA GLY A 106 19.51 -9.70 -9.20
C GLY A 106 19.68 -8.26 -9.70
N PRO A 107 18.66 -7.68 -10.35
CA PRO A 107 18.69 -6.27 -10.75
C PRO A 107 18.67 -5.33 -9.53
N THR A 108 19.32 -4.18 -9.67
CA THR A 108 19.29 -3.07 -8.71
C THR A 108 18.25 -2.03 -9.09
N VAL A 109 17.84 -1.20 -8.12
CA VAL A 109 17.02 0.00 -8.36
C VAL A 109 17.61 0.83 -9.50
N GLY A 110 16.78 1.22 -10.47
CA GLY A 110 17.17 2.03 -11.61
C GLY A 110 17.73 1.26 -12.81
N ASP A 111 18.05 -0.03 -12.67
CA ASP A 111 18.39 -0.89 -13.80
C ASP A 111 17.19 -1.04 -14.74
N ARG A 112 17.46 -1.28 -16.04
CA ARG A 112 16.40 -1.49 -17.03
C ARG A 112 15.85 -2.92 -16.93
N GLY A 113 14.54 -3.02 -16.75
CA GLY A 113 13.74 -4.24 -16.86
C GLY A 113 12.80 -4.24 -18.07
N ALA A 114 11.89 -5.22 -18.10
CA ALA A 114 10.93 -5.39 -19.19
C ALA A 114 9.88 -4.24 -19.25
N MET A 115 9.64 -3.57 -18.13
CA MET A 115 8.62 -2.53 -17.97
C MET A 115 9.20 -1.13 -17.72
N GLY A 116 10.47 -0.92 -18.08
CA GLY A 116 11.19 0.33 -17.81
C GLY A 116 12.24 0.18 -16.73
N ARG A 117 12.70 1.30 -16.16
CA ARG A 117 13.69 1.28 -15.07
C ARG A 117 13.03 0.88 -13.75
N TYR A 118 13.61 -0.09 -13.05
CA TYR A 118 13.03 -0.62 -11.82
C TYR A 118 12.87 0.45 -10.74
N LEU A 119 11.66 0.54 -10.19
CA LEU A 119 11.30 1.43 -9.08
C LEU A 119 11.53 2.92 -9.37
N ILE A 120 11.53 3.33 -10.64
CA ILE A 120 11.67 4.73 -11.04
C ILE A 120 10.32 5.35 -11.36
N ARG A 121 10.06 6.54 -10.79
CA ARG A 121 8.82 7.30 -11.03
C ARG A 121 8.67 7.63 -12.51
N GLY A 122 7.47 7.42 -13.02
CA GLY A 122 7.10 7.67 -14.42
C GLY A 122 7.32 6.48 -15.37
N GLU A 123 8.02 5.43 -14.95
CA GLU A 123 8.14 4.20 -15.74
C GLU A 123 6.85 3.37 -15.65
N TYR A 124 6.58 2.56 -16.69
CA TYR A 124 5.37 1.74 -16.76
C TYR A 124 5.26 0.75 -15.61
N GLY A 125 6.38 0.11 -15.24
CA GLY A 125 6.44 -0.84 -14.11
C GLY A 125 6.07 -0.20 -12.76
N HIS A 126 6.44 1.07 -12.56
CA HIS A 126 6.21 1.77 -11.30
C HIS A 126 4.73 2.04 -11.01
N ASP A 127 3.86 2.02 -12.02
CA ASP A 127 2.46 2.40 -11.81
C ASP A 127 1.59 1.28 -11.22
N ILE A 128 0.46 1.66 -10.62
CA ILE A 128 -0.54 0.75 -10.01
C ILE A 128 -1.19 -0.10 -11.10
N ILE A 129 -1.36 -1.41 -10.86
CA ILE A 129 -2.00 -2.33 -11.80
C ILE A 129 -3.38 -1.84 -12.27
N ASP A 130 -3.77 -2.19 -13.49
CA ASP A 130 -4.99 -1.65 -14.11
C ASP A 130 -6.26 -1.98 -13.34
N GLU A 131 -6.30 -3.15 -12.70
CA GLU A 131 -7.39 -3.64 -11.87
C GLU A 131 -7.65 -2.77 -10.63
N LEU A 132 -6.62 -2.05 -10.16
CA LEU A 132 -6.66 -1.22 -8.95
C LEU A 132 -6.34 0.24 -9.24
N ARG A 133 -6.39 0.64 -10.52
CA ARG A 133 -6.04 2.01 -10.94
C ARG A 133 -6.76 3.06 -10.10
N ALA A 134 -6.03 4.12 -9.76
CA ALA A 134 -6.61 5.26 -9.09
C ALA A 134 -7.62 5.97 -10.01
N LEU A 135 -8.76 6.38 -9.43
CA LEU A 135 -9.78 7.19 -10.11
C LEU A 135 -9.55 8.70 -9.89
N PRO A 136 -10.09 9.58 -10.75
CA PRO A 136 -10.08 11.01 -10.49
C PRO A 136 -10.65 11.35 -9.11
N GLY A 137 -9.90 12.13 -8.33
CA GLY A 137 -10.25 12.51 -6.96
C GLY A 137 -9.63 11.62 -5.87
N GLU A 138 -9.12 10.44 -6.23
CA GLU A 138 -8.31 9.62 -5.33
C GLU A 138 -6.88 10.16 -5.25
N VAL A 139 -6.25 10.01 -4.09
CA VAL A 139 -4.90 10.54 -3.84
C VAL A 139 -3.88 9.46 -4.14
N VAL A 140 -2.83 9.77 -4.91
CA VAL A 140 -1.67 8.90 -5.10
C VAL A 140 -0.45 9.54 -4.44
N ILE A 141 0.26 8.77 -3.62
CA ILE A 141 1.48 9.18 -2.90
C ILE A 141 2.66 8.36 -3.39
N ASP A 142 3.62 9.02 -4.02
CA ASP A 142 4.92 8.41 -4.27
C ASP A 142 5.79 8.52 -3.01
N LYS A 143 6.40 7.40 -2.61
CA LYS A 143 7.22 7.32 -1.39
C LYS A 143 8.61 6.74 -1.69
N PRO A 144 9.69 7.36 -1.20
CA PRO A 144 11.06 6.86 -1.38
C PRO A 144 11.45 5.79 -0.34
N GLY A 145 10.48 5.23 0.38
CA GLY A 145 10.72 4.32 1.50
C GLY A 145 9.62 3.28 1.69
N LYS A 146 9.81 2.42 2.69
CA LYS A 146 8.83 1.38 3.03
C LYS A 146 7.60 1.97 3.70
N GLY A 147 7.79 2.78 4.73
CA GLY A 147 6.71 3.51 5.41
C GLY A 147 6.14 4.64 4.55
N ALA A 148 4.81 4.72 4.47
CA ALA A 148 4.13 5.70 3.63
C ALA A 148 4.16 7.13 4.17
N PHE A 149 4.57 7.35 5.42
CA PHE A 149 4.66 8.67 6.03
C PHE A 149 6.06 9.28 5.97
N TRP A 150 7.08 8.48 5.64
CA TRP A 150 8.45 8.95 5.51
C TRP A 150 8.64 9.77 4.24
N ASN A 151 8.99 11.05 4.40
CA ASN A 151 9.25 11.99 3.30
C ASN A 151 8.08 12.08 2.29
N THR A 152 6.84 12.14 2.79
CA THR A 152 5.64 12.29 1.97
C THR A 152 4.64 13.28 2.58
N GLU A 153 3.70 13.70 1.75
CA GLU A 153 2.57 14.55 2.15
C GLU A 153 1.36 13.76 2.72
N LEU A 154 1.50 12.45 2.97
CA LEU A 154 0.38 11.59 3.35
C LEU A 154 -0.33 12.08 4.62
N LEU A 155 0.43 12.35 5.70
CA LEU A 155 -0.14 12.81 6.97
C LEU A 155 -0.89 14.13 6.79
N HIS A 156 -0.31 15.07 6.05
CA HIS A 156 -0.92 16.37 5.80
C HIS A 156 -2.24 16.22 5.04
N LYS A 157 -2.27 15.40 3.98
CA LYS A 157 -3.48 15.17 3.17
C LYS A 157 -4.58 14.41 3.92
N LEU A 158 -4.21 13.50 4.84
CA LEU A 158 -5.15 12.82 5.74
C LEU A 158 -5.75 13.82 6.75
N LYS A 159 -4.90 14.62 7.41
CA LYS A 159 -5.34 15.66 8.36
C LYS A 159 -6.23 16.72 7.71
N ALA A 160 -5.90 17.14 6.49
CA ALA A 160 -6.71 18.09 5.72
C ALA A 160 -8.13 17.57 5.43
N ARG A 161 -8.34 16.25 5.48
CA ARG A 161 -9.65 15.58 5.33
C ARG A 161 -10.25 15.12 6.67
N ALA A 162 -9.66 15.56 7.79
CA ALA A 162 -10.03 15.14 9.13
C ALA A 162 -10.06 13.61 9.32
N ILE A 163 -9.13 12.89 8.68
CA ILE A 163 -9.05 11.42 8.81
C ILE A 163 -8.38 11.05 10.12
N THR A 164 -9.01 10.15 10.86
CA THR A 164 -8.51 9.56 12.12
C THR A 164 -8.36 8.05 12.01
N HIS A 165 -9.05 7.40 11.06
CA HIS A 165 -9.04 5.95 10.89
C HIS A 165 -8.61 5.54 9.47
N LEU A 166 -7.85 4.46 9.37
CA LEU A 166 -7.40 3.87 8.11
C LEU A 166 -7.86 2.42 7.99
N LEU A 167 -8.56 2.11 6.89
CA LEU A 167 -8.66 0.75 6.39
C LEU A 167 -7.44 0.53 5.48
N VAL A 168 -6.67 -0.53 5.71
CA VAL A 168 -5.38 -0.73 5.02
C VAL A 168 -5.39 -2.03 4.22
N ALA A 169 -4.94 -1.95 2.97
CA ALA A 169 -4.78 -3.08 2.06
C ALA A 169 -3.48 -2.92 1.26
N GLY A 170 -2.98 -4.01 0.66
CA GLY A 170 -1.86 -3.93 -0.29
C GLY A 170 -0.68 -4.84 0.04
N VAL A 171 0.51 -4.48 -0.42
CA VAL A 171 1.69 -5.35 -0.37
C VAL A 171 2.99 -4.63 0.05
N SER A 172 3.99 -5.33 0.60
CA SER A 172 3.89 -6.62 1.29
C SER A 172 3.62 -6.43 2.79
N THR A 173 2.92 -7.38 3.39
CA THR A 173 2.50 -7.36 4.81
C THR A 173 3.68 -7.11 5.74
N GLU A 174 4.77 -7.86 5.59
CA GLU A 174 5.93 -7.80 6.48
C GLU A 174 6.83 -6.57 6.26
N CYS A 175 6.61 -5.81 5.18
CA CYS A 175 7.48 -4.71 4.78
C CYS A 175 6.73 -3.38 4.75
N CYS A 176 6.29 -2.92 3.56
CA CYS A 176 5.68 -1.60 3.37
C CYS A 176 4.41 -1.43 4.21
N LEU A 177 3.58 -2.47 4.29
CA LEU A 177 2.30 -2.40 4.98
C LEU A 177 2.49 -2.31 6.51
N SER A 178 3.24 -3.24 7.12
CA SER A 178 3.57 -3.18 8.55
C SER A 178 4.32 -1.91 8.95
N SER A 179 5.27 -1.45 8.13
CA SER A 179 5.98 -0.18 8.38
C SER A 179 5.01 1.01 8.40
N THR A 180 4.09 1.05 7.43
CA THR A 180 3.09 2.11 7.30
C THR A 180 2.10 2.10 8.45
N ILE A 181 1.62 0.93 8.88
CA ILE A 181 0.66 0.82 9.99
C ILE A 181 1.31 1.22 11.32
N ARG A 182 2.56 0.81 11.56
CA ARG A 182 3.33 1.25 12.72
C ARG A 182 3.50 2.76 12.75
N GLU A 183 3.88 3.35 11.62
CA GLU A 183 3.99 4.80 11.46
C GLU A 183 2.65 5.53 11.68
N ALA A 184 1.55 4.96 11.17
CA ALA A 184 0.21 5.51 11.35
C ALA A 184 -0.20 5.50 12.83
N SER A 185 0.02 4.38 13.52
CA SER A 185 -0.25 4.21 14.95
C SER A 185 0.53 5.25 15.78
N ASP A 186 1.82 5.41 15.53
CA ASP A 186 2.65 6.42 16.22
C ASP A 186 2.17 7.86 15.98
N ARG A 187 1.43 8.09 14.89
CA ARG A 187 0.83 9.39 14.53
C ARG A 187 -0.61 9.56 15.04
N GLY A 188 -1.13 8.59 15.79
CA GLY A 188 -2.46 8.62 16.38
C GLY A 188 -3.59 8.25 15.41
N LEU A 189 -3.30 7.53 14.33
CA LEU A 189 -4.30 6.98 13.43
C LEU A 189 -4.67 5.55 13.85
N GLU A 190 -5.97 5.26 13.87
CA GLU A 190 -6.47 3.91 14.15
C GLU A 190 -6.53 3.09 12.87
N CYS A 191 -5.83 1.96 12.83
CA CYS A 191 -5.69 1.17 11.61
C CYS A 191 -6.35 -0.19 11.74
N CYS A 192 -7.03 -0.61 10.68
CA CYS A 192 -7.51 -1.98 10.52
C CYS A 192 -7.05 -2.51 9.16
N GLU A 193 -6.25 -3.57 9.19
CA GLU A 193 -5.90 -4.34 8.00
C GLU A 193 -6.77 -5.61 7.92
N ASN A 194 -7.00 -6.12 6.72
CA ASN A 194 -7.64 -7.42 6.53
C ASN A 194 -6.60 -8.40 5.95
N PRO A 195 -6.30 -9.52 6.63
CA PRO A 195 -5.31 -10.50 6.14
C PRO A 195 -5.62 -11.04 4.73
N SER A 196 -6.87 -11.05 4.30
CA SER A 196 -7.26 -11.50 2.96
C SER A 196 -6.95 -10.48 1.84
N VAL A 197 -6.66 -9.22 2.18
CA VAL A 197 -6.27 -8.15 1.24
C VAL A 197 -4.79 -7.76 1.37
N CYS A 198 -4.01 -8.53 2.16
CA CYS A 198 -2.59 -8.30 2.39
C CYS A 198 -1.79 -9.56 2.08
N TRP A 199 -0.70 -9.44 1.31
CA TRP A 199 0.17 -10.58 1.01
C TRP A 199 1.46 -10.60 1.81
N MET A 200 1.79 -11.75 2.41
CA MET A 200 3.03 -11.98 3.16
C MET A 200 4.06 -12.76 2.33
N GLY A 201 5.27 -12.21 2.22
CA GLY A 201 6.35 -12.74 1.38
C GLY A 201 7.02 -14.03 1.85
N ARG A 202 6.82 -14.40 3.11
CA ARG A 202 7.28 -15.67 3.67
C ARG A 202 6.17 -16.23 4.55
N ARG A 203 5.43 -17.25 4.10
CA ARG A 203 4.75 -18.10 5.08
C ARG A 203 5.84 -18.71 5.96
N ARG A 204 5.80 -18.46 7.27
CA ARG A 204 6.48 -19.39 8.19
C ARG A 204 5.82 -20.75 7.97
N ALA A 205 6.61 -21.82 7.92
CA ALA A 205 6.12 -23.18 7.77
C ALA A 205 5.15 -23.65 8.89
N ASN A 206 4.87 -22.81 9.89
CA ASN A 206 4.16 -23.16 11.12
C ASN A 206 2.88 -22.36 11.39
N GLU A 207 2.31 -21.66 10.40
CA GLU A 207 1.00 -21.03 10.54
C GLU A 207 -0.01 -21.77 9.63
N ALA A 208 -0.45 -22.92 10.13
CA ALA A 208 -1.60 -23.71 9.68
C ALA A 208 -2.56 -23.87 10.86
#